data_AF-A0A7K0BL96-F1
#
_entry.id   AF-A0A7K0BL96-F1
#
_cell.length_a   1.000
_cell.length_b   1.000
_cell.length_c   1.000
_cell.angle_alpha   90.00
_cell.angle_beta   90.00
_cell.angle_gamma   90.00
#
_symmetry.space_group_name_H-M   'P 1'
#
loop_
_entity.id
_entity.type
_entity.pdbx_description
1 polymer ?
#
loop_
_entity_poly.entity_id
_entity_poly.type
_entity_poly.pdbx_seq_one_letter_code
_entity_poly.pdbx_strand_id
1 'polypeptide(L)' 'IKNIRPKYSCRACENQGTTVSIQIADVVPSIIPKSMATPSLLAQIISSKMHYGLPLYRQEKLFAQAGIE' A
#
# COMPACT_ATOMS: atom_id res chain seq x y z
N ILE A 1 0.18 7.20 8.77
CA ILE A 1 1.01 7.60 7.60
C ILE A 1 0.05 8.12 6.53
N LYS A 2 0.19 9.38 6.09
CA LYS A 2 -0.65 9.95 5.02
C LYS A 2 0.10 9.85 3.71
N ASN A 3 -0.39 9.04 2.77
CA ASN A 3 0.21 8.95 1.44
C ASN A 3 -0.38 10.05 0.54
N ILE A 4 0.44 11.03 0.15
CA ILE A 4 0.03 12.17 -0.68
C ILE A 4 0.52 11.92 -2.11
N ARG A 5 -0.40 11.91 -3.08
CA ARG A 5 -0.07 11.79 -4.51
C ARG A 5 -0.28 13.14 -5.20
N PRO A 6 0.77 13.96 -5.39
CA PRO A 6 0.63 15.24 -6.06
C PRO A 6 0.22 15.03 -7.52
N LYS A 7 -0.61 15.95 -8.02
CA LYS A 7 -1.02 16.03 -9.42
C LYS A 7 -0.44 17.32 -9.99
N TYR A 8 0.16 17.26 -11.17
CA TYR A 8 0.79 18.40 -11.80
C TYR A 8 0.08 18.77 -13.09
N SER A 9 -0.08 20.07 -13.33
CA SER A 9 -0.65 20.65 -14.54
C SER A 9 0.16 21.88 -14.96
N CYS A 10 0.11 22.24 -16.24
CA CYS A 10 0.75 23.47 -16.72
C CYS A 10 -0.11 24.69 -16.39
N ARG A 11 0.36 25.54 -15.47
CA ARG A 11 -0.33 26.77 -15.06
C ARG A 11 -0.58 27.76 -16.20
N ALA A 12 0.37 27.88 -17.14
CA ALA A 12 0.23 28.80 -18.27
C ALA A 12 -0.89 28.36 -19.22
N CYS A 13 -1.00 27.06 -19.48
CA CYS A 13 -2.04 26.49 -20.33
C CYS A 13 -3.43 26.55 -19.66
N GLU A 14 -3.51 26.36 -18.33
CA GLU A 14 -4.76 26.53 -17.58
C GLU A 14 -5.32 27.95 -17.71
N ASN A 15 -4.45 28.97 -17.62
CA ASN A 15 -4.86 30.38 -17.71
C ASN A 15 -5.24 30.81 -19.13
N GLN A 16 -4.72 30.13 -20.16
CA GLN A 16 -4.95 30.46 -21.58
C GLN A 16 -6.11 29.67 -22.20
N GLY A 17 -6.81 28.83 -21.42
CA GLY A 17 -7.96 28.04 -21.91
C GLY A 17 -7.60 26.94 -22.90
N THR A 18 -6.32 26.54 -22.96
CA THR A 18 -5.87 25.40 -23.77
C THR A 18 -6.07 24.08 -23.01
N THR A 19 -6.27 22.97 -23.72
CA THR A 19 -6.44 21.66 -23.08
C THR A 19 -5.16 21.27 -22.31
N VAL A 20 -5.28 21.04 -21.00
CA VAL A 20 -4.15 20.70 -20.13
C VAL A 20 -4.21 19.23 -19.74
N SER A 21 -3.12 18.50 -19.96
CA SER A 21 -2.97 17.14 -19.44
C SER A 21 -2.51 17.18 -17.99
N ILE A 22 -3.24 16.50 -17.12
CA ILE A 22 -2.85 16.32 -15.71
C ILE A 22 -1.90 15.14 -15.64
N GLN A 23 -0.68 15.38 -15.17
CA GLN A 23 0.35 14.35 -15.02
C GLN A 23 0.41 13.90 -13.57
N ILE A 24 0.44 12.58 -13.37
CA ILE A 24 0.51 11.94 -12.05
C ILE A 24 1.53 10.81 -12.16
N ALA A 25 2.44 10.70 -11.20
CA ALA A 25 3.39 9.59 -11.14
C ALA A 25 2.65 8.27 -10.93
N ASP A 26 3.09 7.20 -11.57
CA ASP A 26 2.47 5.88 -11.45
C ASP A 26 2.51 5.34 -10.02
N VAL A 27 1.56 4.47 -9.72
CA VAL A 27 1.50 3.81 -8.40
C VAL A 27 2.60 2.76 -8.34
N VAL A 28 3.40 2.80 -7.27
CA VAL A 28 4.40 1.76 -7.02
C VAL A 28 3.71 0.39 -6.95
N PRO A 29 4.21 -0.64 -7.64
CA PRO A 29 3.59 -1.96 -7.62
C PRO A 29 3.55 -2.51 -6.19
N SER A 30 2.37 -2.91 -5.75
CA SER A 30 2.17 -3.64 -4.50
C SER A 30 2.57 -5.10 -4.67
N ILE A 31 3.16 -5.71 -3.62
CA ILE A 31 3.57 -7.12 -3.61
C ILE A 31 2.42 -8.05 -3.97
N ILE A 32 1.24 -7.82 -3.39
CA ILE A 32 0.00 -8.54 -3.72
C ILE A 32 -1.00 -7.51 -4.26
N PRO A 33 -1.28 -7.52 -5.58
CA PRO A 33 -2.23 -6.61 -6.21
C PRO A 33 -3.61 -6.68 -5.54
N LYS A 34 -4.23 -5.52 -5.31
CA LYS A 34 -5.58 -5.38 -4.70
C LYS A 34 -5.72 -5.95 -3.28
N SER A 35 -4.62 -6.26 -2.60
CA SER A 35 -4.69 -6.66 -1.18
C SER A 35 -4.67 -5.45 -0.25
N MET A 36 -5.21 -5.63 0.95
CA MET A 36 -5.08 -4.67 2.06
C MET A 36 -3.78 -4.90 2.86
N ALA A 37 -3.00 -5.93 2.52
CA ALA A 37 -1.80 -6.30 3.25
C ALA A 37 -0.68 -5.29 2.99
N THR A 38 -0.32 -4.54 4.05
CA THR A 38 0.82 -3.64 3.99
C THR A 38 2.14 -4.42 3.94
N PRO A 39 3.23 -3.86 3.37
CA PRO A 39 4.53 -4.53 3.36
C PRO A 39 5.02 -4.92 4.77
N SER A 40 4.72 -4.11 5.78
CA SER A 40 5.06 -4.40 7.18
C SER A 40 4.33 -5.64 7.71
N LEU A 41 3.04 -5.79 7.38
CA LEU A 41 2.27 -6.98 7.78
C LEU A 41 2.83 -8.24 7.12
N LEU A 42 3.13 -8.17 5.82
CA LEU A 42 3.73 -9.29 5.10
C LEU A 42 5.10 -9.68 5.68
N ALA A 43 5.95 -8.70 5.99
CA ALA A 43 7.25 -8.94 6.62
C ALA A 43 7.08 -9.67 7.97
N GLN A 44 6.10 -9.28 8.79
CA GLN A 44 5.83 -9.92 10.07
C GLN A 44 5.35 -11.37 9.91
N ILE A 45 4.42 -11.63 8.98
CA ILE A 45 3.91 -12.99 8.69
C ILE A 45 5.03 -13.89 8.18
N ILE A 46 5.85 -13.38 7.24
CA ILE A 46 6.96 -14.15 6.67
C ILE A 46 8.03 -14.42 7.73
N SER A 47 8.41 -13.41 8.53
CA SER A 47 9.40 -13.59 9.60
C SER A 47 8.92 -14.58 10.66
N SER A 48 7.67 -14.46 11.13
CA SER A 48 7.09 -15.42 12.08
C SER A 48 7.00 -16.83 11.51
N LYS A 49 6.67 -17.01 10.23
CA LYS A 49 6.64 -18.34 9.60
C LYS A 49 8.03 -18.93 9.39
N MET A 50 8.97 -18.15 8.84
CA MET A 50 10.26 -18.65 8.33
C MET A 50 11.38 -18.57 9.35
N HIS A 51 11.49 -17.46 10.08
CA HIS A 51 12.51 -17.29 11.12
C HIS A 51 12.11 -17.98 12.42
N TYR A 52 10.86 -17.80 12.86
CA TYR A 52 10.38 -18.31 14.15
C TYR A 52 9.59 -19.63 14.04
N GLY A 53 9.42 -20.18 12.84
CA GLY A 53 8.77 -21.48 12.63
C GLY A 53 7.28 -21.53 13.02
N LEU A 54 6.62 -20.38 13.18
CA LEU A 54 5.25 -20.30 13.69
C LEU A 54 4.25 -20.72 12.61
N PRO A 55 3.41 -21.75 12.83
CA PRO A 55 2.41 -22.17 11.85
C PRO A 55 1.36 -21.07 11.57
N LEU A 56 0.87 -20.99 10.33
CA LEU A 56 -0.05 -19.93 9.90
C LEU A 56 -1.37 -19.93 10.68
N TYR A 57 -1.96 -21.11 10.95
CA TYR A 57 -3.18 -21.22 11.77
C TYR A 57 -3.00 -20.71 13.21
N ARG A 58 -1.76 -20.74 13.73
CA ARG A 58 -1.46 -20.21 15.06
C ARG A 58 -1.29 -18.70 15.03
N GLN A 59 -0.71 -18.17 13.95
CA GLN A 59 -0.66 -16.72 13.71
C GLN A 59 -2.07 -16.12 13.59
N GLU A 60 -2.97 -16.80 12.87
CA GLU A 60 -4.38 -16.42 12.76
C GLU A 60 -5.06 -16.31 14.13
N LYS A 61 -4.88 -17.31 15.01
CA LYS A 61 -5.40 -17.25 16.39
C LYS A 61 -4.83 -16.09 17.20
N LEU A 62 -3.57 -15.72 16.99
CA LEU A 62 -2.95 -14.58 17.67
C LEU A 62 -3.54 -13.25 17.18
N PHE A 63 -3.82 -13.11 15.89
CA PHE A 63 -4.50 -11.93 15.36
C PHE A 63 -5.93 -11.81 15.89
N ALA A 64 -6.68 -12.91 15.93
CA ALA A 64 -8.01 -12.94 16.53
C ALA A 64 -8.00 -12.53 18.02
N GLN A 65 -7.01 -13.02 18.79
CA GLN A 65 -6.81 -12.61 20.19
C GLN A 65 -6.46 -11.12 20.34
N ALA A 66 -5.77 -10.54 19.36
CA ALA A 66 -5.46 -9.12 19.30
C ALA A 66 -6.65 -8.26 18.82
N GLY A 67 -7.81 -8.87 18.52
CA GLY A 67 -8.99 -8.19 17.99
C GLY A 67 -8.82 -7.73 16.54
N ILE A 68 -7.92 -8.37 15.80
CA ILE A 68 -7.65 -8.10 14.38
C ILE A 68 -8.32 -9.24 13.59
N GLU A 69 -9.50 -8.96 13.02
CA GLU A 69 -10.19 -9.80 12.04
C GLU A 69 -10.16 -9.14 10.65
#